data_AF-A0A956A8S7-F1
#
_entry.id   AF-A0A956A8S7-F1
#
_cell.length_a   1.000
_cell.length_b   1.000
_cell.length_c   1.000
_cell.angle_alpha   90.00
_cell.angle_beta   90.00
_cell.angle_gamma   90.00
#
_symmetry.space_group_name_H-M   'P 1'
#
loop_
_entity.id
_entity.type
_entity.pdbx_description
1 polymer ?
#
loop_
_entity_poly.entity_id
_entity_poly.type
_entity_poly.pdbx_seq_one_letter_code
_entity_poly.pdbx_strand_id
1 'polypeptide(L)'
;MREFFQRHRPAFLAFFGLTVPLFLLYVHGRSPRKTTVVEVALMKVTSPVQRAASRVMRGLTDIWDGYVALVDVHEENERLHDEIGLLKEHADRASQLELENQQLREMLDFKRERPELVTVGAHIVGKDVSPYARVLRIALDVGDGTVREDMPVIDSDGVVGRVHRVAGDVAEVMLLVDARSTVNVKVFGKRVIGT
;
A
#
# COMPACT_ATOMS: atom_id res chain seq x y z
N MET A 1 71.18 -4.27 -33.62
CA MET A 1 70.74 -2.85 -33.58
C MET A 1 69.28 -2.63 -33.19
N ARG A 2 68.45 -3.65 -32.89
CA ARG A 2 67.06 -3.44 -32.41
C ARG A 2 66.87 -3.46 -30.89
N GLU A 3 67.85 -3.96 -30.13
CA GLU A 3 67.72 -4.09 -28.67
C GLU A 3 68.10 -2.82 -27.87
N PHE A 4 68.92 -1.93 -28.43
CA PHE A 4 69.28 -0.66 -27.77
C PHE A 4 68.09 0.32 -27.70
N PHE A 5 67.18 0.22 -28.68
CA PHE A 5 66.01 1.11 -28.80
C PHE A 5 64.87 0.72 -27.85
N GLN A 6 64.77 -0.54 -27.41
CA GLN A 6 63.71 -0.99 -26.50
C GLN A 6 64.02 -0.69 -25.02
N ARG A 7 65.28 -0.78 -24.60
CA ARG A 7 65.67 -0.53 -23.21
C ARG A 7 65.60 0.95 -22.81
N HIS A 8 65.71 1.86 -23.78
CA HIS A 8 65.63 3.31 -23.57
C HIS A 8 64.29 3.91 -23.96
N ARG A 9 63.27 3.13 -24.38
CA ARG A 9 61.93 3.65 -24.67
C ARG A 9 61.31 4.50 -23.55
N PRO A 10 61.35 4.08 -22.27
CA PRO A 10 60.85 4.95 -21.18
C PRO A 10 61.77 6.15 -20.94
N ALA A 11 63.08 6.02 -21.14
CA ALA A 11 64.03 7.12 -21.01
C ALA A 11 63.87 8.17 -22.12
N PHE A 12 63.58 7.77 -23.36
CA PHE A 12 63.24 8.66 -24.46
C PHE A 12 61.87 9.31 -24.25
N LEU A 13 60.87 8.58 -23.75
CA LEU A 13 59.57 9.17 -23.41
C LEU A 13 59.67 10.18 -22.27
N ALA A 14 60.47 9.90 -21.24
CA ALA A 14 60.75 10.84 -20.15
C ALA A 14 61.60 12.03 -20.62
N PHE A 15 62.61 11.79 -21.46
CA PHE A 15 63.45 12.85 -22.03
C PHE A 15 62.63 13.77 -22.93
N PHE A 16 61.81 13.25 -23.86
CA PHE A 16 60.90 14.06 -24.66
C PHE A 16 59.81 14.73 -23.80
N GLY A 17 59.24 14.02 -22.83
CA GLY A 17 58.23 14.55 -21.91
C GLY A 17 58.71 15.70 -21.04
N LEU A 18 60.01 15.77 -20.74
CA LEU A 18 60.62 16.85 -19.95
C LEU A 18 61.27 17.93 -20.81
N THR A 19 61.88 17.57 -21.95
CA THR A 19 62.56 18.53 -22.84
C THR A 19 61.61 19.36 -23.66
N VAL A 20 60.48 18.81 -24.11
CA VAL A 20 59.47 19.54 -24.88
C VAL A 20 58.86 20.71 -24.09
N PRO A 21 58.39 20.54 -22.84
CA PRO A 21 57.89 21.67 -22.05
C PRO A 21 59.00 22.64 -21.64
N LEU A 22 60.22 22.16 -21.37
CA LEU A 22 61.35 23.03 -21.02
C LEU A 22 61.82 23.88 -22.22
N PHE A 23 61.81 23.30 -23.42
CA PHE A 23 62.09 24.02 -24.67
C PHE A 23 61.00 25.03 -25.00
N LEU A 24 59.72 24.68 -24.76
CA LEU A 24 58.60 25.61 -24.87
C LEU A 24 58.73 26.80 -23.90
N LEU A 25 59.13 26.56 -22.65
CA LEU A 25 59.40 27.59 -21.65
C LEU A 25 60.59 28.48 -22.03
N TYR A 26 61.66 27.88 -22.55
CA TYR A 26 62.85 28.61 -23.02
C TYR A 26 62.53 29.55 -24.19
N VAL A 27 61.69 29.10 -25.13
CA VAL A 27 61.22 29.92 -26.25
C VAL A 27 60.26 31.03 -25.77
N HIS A 28 59.46 30.78 -24.73
CA HIS A 28 58.55 31.76 -24.15
C HIS A 28 59.27 32.90 -23.41
N GLY A 29 60.43 32.62 -22.79
CA GLY A 29 61.17 33.59 -21.97
C GLY A 29 61.89 34.70 -22.74
N ARG A 30 61.98 34.64 -24.07
CA ARG A 30 62.86 35.54 -24.85
C ARG A 30 62.17 36.54 -25.78
N SER A 31 60.84 36.67 -25.80
CA SER A 31 60.18 37.64 -26.72
C SER A 31 58.78 38.08 -26.26
N PRO A 32 58.58 39.33 -25.82
CA PRO A 32 57.27 39.82 -25.38
C PRO A 32 56.38 40.36 -26.51
N ARG A 33 56.71 40.17 -27.79
CA ARG A 33 55.87 40.64 -28.92
C ARG A 33 56.03 39.71 -30.12
N LYS A 34 55.11 38.76 -30.24
CA LYS A 34 54.61 38.03 -31.43
C LYS A 34 54.12 36.64 -30.98
N THR A 35 52.91 36.60 -30.42
CA THR A 35 51.94 35.51 -30.67
C THR A 35 52.04 35.13 -32.15
N THR A 36 52.03 33.84 -32.58
CA THR A 36 51.35 33.46 -33.86
C THR A 36 51.41 31.99 -34.31
N VAL A 37 52.45 31.15 -34.14
CA VAL A 37 52.41 29.82 -34.84
C VAL A 37 52.23 28.63 -33.90
N VAL A 38 53.04 28.53 -32.86
CA VAL A 38 53.04 27.36 -31.96
C VAL A 38 51.79 27.33 -31.09
N GLU A 39 51.38 28.48 -30.55
CA GLU A 39 50.16 28.61 -29.74
C GLU A 39 48.89 28.33 -30.56
N VAL A 40 48.81 28.83 -31.80
CA VAL A 40 47.68 28.56 -32.71
C VAL A 40 47.66 27.09 -33.14
N ALA A 41 48.81 26.48 -33.39
CA ALA A 41 48.91 25.05 -33.67
C ALA A 41 48.49 24.20 -32.45
N LEU A 42 48.92 24.59 -31.25
CA LEU A 42 48.55 23.91 -30.00
C LEU A 42 47.05 24.05 -29.72
N MET A 43 46.45 25.22 -29.95
CA MET A 43 45.01 25.42 -29.85
C MET A 43 44.24 24.62 -30.92
N LYS A 44 44.74 24.55 -32.17
CA LYS A 44 44.12 23.79 -33.25
C LYS A 44 44.14 22.27 -33.02
N VAL A 45 45.17 21.75 -32.37
CA VAL A 45 45.30 20.32 -32.07
C VAL A 45 44.59 19.97 -30.75
N THR A 46 44.76 20.79 -29.71
CA THR A 46 44.20 20.52 -28.38
C THR A 46 42.69 20.76 -28.32
N SER A 47 42.17 21.75 -29.04
CA SER A 47 40.72 22.05 -29.04
C SER A 47 39.83 20.89 -29.51
N PRO A 48 40.09 20.23 -30.66
CA PRO A 48 39.29 19.08 -31.07
C PRO A 48 39.47 17.87 -30.14
N VAL A 49 40.68 17.67 -29.59
CA VAL A 49 40.95 16.59 -28.63
C VAL A 49 40.19 16.80 -27.32
N GLN A 50 40.20 18.01 -26.77
CA GLN A 50 39.42 18.36 -25.59
C GLN A 50 37.92 18.18 -25.85
N ARG A 51 37.40 18.65 -26.99
CA ARG A 51 35.99 18.47 -27.36
C ARG A 51 35.61 16.99 -27.51
N ALA A 52 36.49 16.18 -28.09
CA ALA A 52 36.29 14.74 -28.22
C ALA A 52 36.29 14.05 -26.85
N ALA A 53 37.27 14.35 -25.99
CA ALA A 53 37.35 13.83 -24.64
C ALA A 53 36.12 14.23 -23.80
N SER A 54 35.68 15.49 -23.87
CA SER A 54 34.47 15.94 -23.16
C SER A 54 33.19 15.30 -23.70
N ARG A 55 33.10 14.98 -25.00
CA ARG A 55 31.95 14.25 -25.56
C ARG A 55 31.90 12.82 -25.06
N VAL A 56 33.05 12.14 -25.03
CA VAL A 56 33.15 10.77 -24.51
C VAL A 56 32.81 10.74 -23.03
N MET A 57 33.37 11.66 -22.22
CA MET A 57 33.06 11.70 -20.80
C MET A 57 31.60 12.03 -20.51
N ARG A 58 30.99 13.01 -21.19
CA ARG A 58 29.56 13.30 -21.03
C ARG A 58 28.69 12.10 -21.42
N GLY A 59 28.98 11.43 -22.52
CA GLY A 59 28.22 10.25 -22.93
C GLY A 59 28.34 9.08 -21.95
N LEU A 60 29.50 8.89 -21.31
CA LEU A 60 29.68 7.88 -20.27
C LEU A 60 28.93 8.24 -18.99
N THR A 61 28.93 9.52 -18.59
CA THR A 61 28.15 10.00 -17.43
C THR A 61 26.65 9.88 -17.68
N ASP A 62 26.14 10.29 -18.85
CA ASP A 62 24.71 10.22 -19.18
C ASP A 62 24.18 8.77 -19.20
N ILE A 63 24.98 7.82 -19.70
CA ILE A 63 24.63 6.38 -19.68
C ILE A 63 24.64 5.84 -18.25
N TRP A 64 25.61 6.26 -17.44
CA TRP A 64 25.72 5.85 -16.03
C TRP A 64 24.54 6.38 -15.20
N ASP A 65 24.23 7.67 -15.32
CA ASP A 65 23.12 8.32 -14.65
C ASP A 65 21.77 7.71 -15.08
N GLY A 66 21.61 7.39 -16.37
CA GLY A 66 20.42 6.71 -16.89
C GLY A 66 20.26 5.26 -16.41
N TYR A 67 21.37 4.52 -16.23
CA TYR A 67 21.34 3.15 -15.72
C TYR A 67 21.07 3.11 -14.21
N VAL A 68 21.71 3.98 -13.42
CA VAL A 68 21.46 4.11 -11.98
C VAL A 68 20.02 4.55 -11.72
N ALA A 69 19.51 5.53 -12.48
CA ALA A 69 18.12 5.96 -12.38
C ALA A 69 17.12 4.83 -12.68
N LEU A 70 17.44 3.88 -13.55
CA LEU A 70 16.52 2.79 -13.90
C LEU A 70 16.44 1.72 -12.80
N VAL A 71 17.54 1.43 -12.11
CA VAL A 71 17.56 0.51 -10.96
C VAL A 71 16.83 1.13 -9.77
N ASP A 72 17.10 2.40 -9.46
CA ASP A 72 16.42 3.13 -8.37
C ASP A 72 14.90 3.22 -8.63
N VAL A 73 14.48 3.41 -9.89
CA VAL A 73 13.04 3.46 -10.23
C VAL A 73 12.37 2.10 -10.07
N HIS A 74 13.05 0.98 -10.34
CA HIS A 74 12.46 -0.34 -10.14
C HIS A 74 12.28 -0.67 -8.66
N GLU A 75 13.30 -0.43 -7.84
CA GLU A 75 13.25 -0.64 -6.39
C GLU A 75 12.22 0.30 -5.73
N GLU A 76 12.14 1.56 -6.17
CA GLU A 76 11.12 2.50 -5.71
C GLU A 76 9.71 2.07 -6.14
N ASN A 77 9.55 1.50 -7.34
CA ASN A 77 8.25 1.01 -7.81
C ASN A 77 7.77 -0.19 -6.98
N GLU A 78 8.66 -1.14 -6.66
CA GLU A 78 8.35 -2.26 -5.78
C GLU A 78 7.98 -1.76 -4.37
N ARG A 79 8.79 -0.85 -3.79
CA ARG A 79 8.51 -0.25 -2.49
C ARG A 79 7.17 0.46 -2.44
N LEU A 80 6.84 1.25 -3.48
CA LEU A 80 5.55 1.94 -3.58
C LEU A 80 4.38 0.96 -3.74
N HIS A 81 4.56 -0.15 -4.47
CA HIS A 81 3.53 -1.19 -4.57
C HIS A 81 3.26 -1.85 -3.21
N ASP A 82 4.31 -2.16 -2.46
CA ASP A 82 4.19 -2.72 -1.11
C ASP A 82 3.51 -1.74 -0.15
N GLU A 83 3.89 -0.46 -0.20
CA GLU A 83 3.27 0.60 0.60
C GLU A 83 1.79 0.79 0.25
N ILE A 84 1.43 0.77 -1.03
CA ILE A 84 0.02 0.79 -1.47
C ILE A 84 -0.73 -0.45 -0.96
N GLY A 85 -0.11 -1.63 -0.98
CA GLY A 85 -0.69 -2.84 -0.43
C GLY A 85 -1.02 -2.71 1.06
N LEU A 86 -0.06 -2.26 1.85
CA LEU A 86 -0.22 -2.01 3.28
C LEU A 86 -1.28 -0.94 3.58
N LEU A 87 -1.26 0.17 2.83
CA LEU A 87 -2.24 1.24 2.99
C LEU A 87 -3.66 0.77 2.65
N LYS A 88 -3.82 -0.08 1.63
CA LYS A 88 -5.12 -0.70 1.32
C LYS A 88 -5.60 -1.61 2.44
N GLU A 89 -4.74 -2.46 2.98
CA GLU A 89 -5.09 -3.32 4.13
C GLU A 89 -5.53 -2.47 5.33
N HIS A 90 -4.81 -1.39 5.62
CA HIS A 90 -5.16 -0.46 6.70
C HIS A 90 -6.49 0.24 6.45
N ALA A 91 -6.75 0.67 5.22
CA ALA A 91 -8.01 1.30 4.85
C ALA A 91 -9.20 0.33 4.98
N ASP A 92 -9.03 -0.92 4.53
CA ASP A 92 -10.05 -1.96 4.64
C ASP A 92 -10.35 -2.28 6.11
N ARG A 93 -9.32 -2.40 6.96
CA ARG A 93 -9.48 -2.60 8.40
C ARG A 93 -10.18 -1.42 9.07
N ALA A 94 -9.82 -0.19 8.70
CA ALA A 94 -10.47 1.01 9.23
C ALA A 94 -11.96 1.06 8.85
N SER A 95 -12.27 0.75 7.58
CA SER A 95 -13.66 0.71 7.10
C SER A 95 -14.49 -0.35 7.83
N GLN A 96 -13.92 -1.53 8.09
CA GLN A 96 -14.60 -2.58 8.88
C GLN A 96 -14.88 -2.12 10.32
N LEU A 97 -13.91 -1.48 10.98
CA LEU A 97 -14.09 -0.96 12.34
C LEU A 97 -15.11 0.17 12.41
N GLU A 98 -15.18 1.03 11.39
CA GLU A 98 -16.20 2.07 11.29
C GLU A 98 -17.61 1.47 11.18
N LEU A 99 -17.78 0.44 10.34
CA LEU A 99 -19.06 -0.26 10.19
C LEU A 99 -19.48 -0.94 11.51
N GLU A 100 -18.56 -1.62 12.18
CA GLU A 100 -18.82 -2.26 13.48
C GLU A 100 -19.19 -1.21 14.54
N ASN A 101 -18.46 -0.09 14.59
CA ASN A 101 -18.76 0.99 15.53
C ASN A 101 -20.16 1.58 15.28
N GLN A 102 -20.54 1.74 14.01
CA GLN A 102 -21.88 2.22 13.65
C GLN A 102 -22.96 1.26 14.15
N GLN A 103 -22.82 -0.05 13.88
CA GLN A 103 -23.77 -1.06 14.34
C GLN A 103 -23.88 -1.09 15.88
N LEU A 104 -22.76 -1.00 16.59
CA LEU A 104 -22.74 -0.95 18.05
C LEU A 104 -23.43 0.31 18.60
N ARG A 105 -23.28 1.46 17.93
CA ARG A 105 -24.00 2.69 18.28
C ARG A 105 -25.50 2.54 18.09
N GLU A 106 -25.93 1.98 16.96
CA GLU A 106 -27.35 1.73 16.68
C GLU A 106 -27.97 0.81 17.74
N MET A 107 -27.27 -0.26 18.15
CA MET A 107 -27.71 -1.13 19.24
C MET A 107 -27.79 -0.41 20.60
N LEU A 108 -26.82 0.48 20.89
CA LEU A 108 -26.80 1.26 22.12
C LEU A 108 -27.94 2.29 22.16
N ASP A 109 -28.18 2.97 21.05
CA ASP A 109 -29.24 3.96 20.92
C ASP A 109 -30.61 3.29 21.02
N PHE A 110 -30.80 2.13 20.39
CA PHE A 110 -32.00 1.30 20.56
C PHE A 110 -32.27 0.95 22.03
N LYS A 111 -31.22 0.59 22.78
CA LYS A 111 -31.33 0.30 24.22
C LYS A 111 -31.70 1.55 25.03
N ARG A 112 -31.18 2.73 24.64
CA ARG A 112 -31.46 4.00 25.33
C ARG A 112 -32.87 4.51 25.07
N GLU A 113 -33.40 4.30 23.87
CA GLU A 113 -34.76 4.71 23.49
C GLU A 113 -35.86 3.90 24.20
N ARG A 114 -35.53 2.69 24.67
CA ARG A 114 -36.49 1.76 25.32
C ARG A 114 -36.00 1.31 26.70
N PRO A 115 -35.87 2.23 27.68
CA PRO A 115 -35.35 1.93 29.01
C PRO A 115 -36.21 0.94 29.80
N GLU A 116 -37.47 0.75 29.42
CA GLU A 116 -38.39 -0.23 30.00
C GLU A 116 -38.07 -1.68 29.60
N LEU A 117 -37.27 -1.89 28.54
CA LEU A 117 -36.90 -3.21 28.06
C LEU A 117 -35.52 -3.61 28.59
N VAL A 118 -35.44 -4.81 29.18
CA VAL A 118 -34.15 -5.45 29.46
C VAL A 118 -33.72 -6.17 28.20
N THR A 119 -32.83 -5.54 27.43
CA THR A 119 -32.31 -6.08 26.17
C THR A 119 -30.90 -6.63 26.32
N VAL A 120 -30.64 -7.73 25.63
CA VAL A 120 -29.32 -8.31 25.42
C VAL A 120 -28.96 -8.09 23.96
N GLY A 121 -27.83 -7.45 23.70
CA GLY A 121 -27.32 -7.28 22.34
C GLY A 121 -26.84 -8.63 21.80
N ALA A 122 -27.15 -8.90 20.54
CA ALA A 122 -26.73 -10.13 19.89
C ALA A 122 -26.45 -9.87 18.41
N HIS A 123 -25.57 -10.66 17.82
CA HIS A 123 -25.17 -10.53 16.42
C HIS A 123 -25.36 -11.84 15.67
N ILE A 124 -25.70 -11.75 14.37
CA ILE A 124 -25.98 -12.92 13.56
C ILE A 124 -24.67 -13.60 13.16
N VAL A 125 -24.47 -14.83 13.62
CA VAL A 125 -23.29 -15.66 13.31
C VAL A 125 -23.58 -16.75 12.29
N GLY A 126 -24.86 -17.03 12.02
CA GLY A 126 -25.25 -18.05 11.06
C GLY A 126 -26.68 -17.91 10.58
N LYS A 127 -26.94 -18.42 9.38
CA LYS A 127 -28.27 -18.53 8.77
C LYS A 127 -28.43 -19.92 8.18
N ASP A 128 -29.48 -20.61 8.58
CA ASP A 128 -29.86 -21.91 8.02
C ASP A 128 -31.22 -21.78 7.33
N VAL A 129 -31.25 -22.14 6.05
CA VAL A 129 -32.42 -22.08 5.19
C VAL A 129 -32.64 -23.48 4.64
N SER A 130 -33.67 -24.16 5.13
CA SER A 130 -34.05 -25.48 4.62
C SER A 130 -35.19 -25.35 3.61
N PRO A 131 -34.96 -25.56 2.30
CA PRO A 131 -36.00 -25.41 1.27
C PRO A 131 -37.13 -26.43 1.42
N TYR A 132 -36.81 -27.63 1.89
CA TYR A 132 -37.75 -28.73 2.04
C TYR A 132 -38.60 -28.61 3.31
N ALA A 133 -38.04 -28.03 4.39
CA ALA A 133 -38.73 -27.89 5.65
C ALA A 133 -39.47 -26.55 5.81
N ARG A 134 -39.30 -25.59 4.88
CA ARG A 134 -39.75 -24.18 5.04
C ARG A 134 -39.36 -23.60 6.39
N VAL A 135 -38.16 -23.96 6.84
CA VAL A 135 -37.60 -23.52 8.11
C VAL A 135 -36.51 -22.50 7.83
N LEU A 136 -36.62 -21.35 8.49
CA LEU A 136 -35.62 -20.30 8.48
C LEU A 136 -35.15 -20.07 9.91
N ARG A 137 -33.87 -20.35 10.15
CA ARG A 137 -33.26 -20.15 11.46
C ARG A 137 -32.04 -19.25 11.34
N ILE A 138 -31.86 -18.44 12.37
CA ILE A 138 -30.64 -17.64 12.52
C ILE A 138 -29.97 -18.04 13.82
N ALA A 139 -28.65 -18.14 13.79
CA ALA A 139 -27.84 -18.29 14.98
C ALA A 139 -27.37 -16.89 15.40
N LEU A 140 -27.66 -16.54 16.64
CA LEU A 140 -27.21 -15.31 17.27
C LEU A 140 -26.14 -15.64 18.30
N ASP A 141 -25.05 -14.90 18.31
CA ASP A 141 -24.11 -14.91 19.43
C ASP A 141 -24.46 -13.76 20.38
N VAL A 142 -24.71 -14.14 21.63
CA VAL A 142 -25.22 -13.31 22.73
C VAL A 142 -24.11 -12.93 23.73
N GLY A 143 -22.86 -13.36 23.50
CA GLY A 143 -21.72 -13.13 24.38
C GLY A 143 -21.98 -13.54 25.82
N ASP A 144 -21.64 -12.65 26.77
CA ASP A 144 -21.89 -12.85 28.20
C ASP A 144 -23.36 -12.63 28.61
N GLY A 145 -24.23 -12.35 27.65
CA GLY A 145 -25.66 -12.12 27.87
C GLY A 145 -26.42 -13.39 28.24
N THR A 146 -27.21 -13.33 29.31
CA THR A 146 -28.09 -14.45 29.67
C THR A 146 -29.36 -14.42 28.81
N VAL A 147 -29.47 -15.36 27.87
CA VAL A 147 -30.65 -15.57 27.03
C VAL A 147 -31.33 -16.89 27.39
N ARG A 148 -32.66 -16.95 27.23
CA ARG A 148 -33.48 -18.14 27.49
C ARG A 148 -34.34 -18.47 26.29
N GLU A 149 -34.75 -19.73 26.21
CA GLU A 149 -35.76 -20.17 25.26
C GLU A 149 -37.04 -19.34 25.37
N ASP A 150 -37.74 -19.19 24.25
CA ASP A 150 -38.95 -18.38 24.10
C ASP A 150 -38.78 -16.86 24.30
N MET A 151 -37.56 -16.35 24.53
CA MET A 151 -37.32 -14.91 24.54
C MET A 151 -37.59 -14.31 23.15
N PRO A 152 -38.30 -13.17 23.06
CA PRO A 152 -38.55 -12.50 21.79
C PRO A 152 -37.27 -11.86 21.27
N VAL A 153 -37.06 -11.98 19.96
CA VAL A 153 -35.96 -11.34 19.24
C VAL A 153 -36.54 -10.17 18.47
N ILE A 154 -35.99 -8.98 18.69
CA ILE A 154 -36.46 -7.72 18.12
C ILE A 154 -35.30 -6.98 17.44
N ASP A 155 -35.64 -6.22 16.43
CA ASP A 155 -34.80 -5.25 15.76
C ASP A 155 -35.46 -3.85 15.88
N SER A 156 -34.78 -2.82 15.38
CA SER A 156 -35.26 -1.46 15.16
C SER A 156 -36.66 -1.42 14.53
N ASP A 157 -36.89 -2.22 13.48
CA ASP A 157 -38.16 -2.28 12.74
C ASP A 157 -39.28 -3.06 13.45
N GLY A 158 -38.95 -3.92 14.42
CA GLY A 158 -39.95 -4.69 15.17
C GLY A 158 -39.53 -6.10 15.53
N VAL A 159 -40.51 -6.98 15.74
CA VAL A 159 -40.27 -8.37 16.16
C VAL A 159 -39.80 -9.21 14.97
N VAL A 160 -38.69 -9.91 15.15
CA VAL A 160 -38.06 -10.77 14.13
C VAL A 160 -38.39 -12.24 14.34
N GLY A 161 -38.51 -12.66 15.60
CA GLY A 161 -38.75 -14.05 15.94
C GLY A 161 -38.68 -14.33 17.43
N ARG A 162 -38.42 -15.60 17.76
CA ARG A 162 -38.27 -16.07 19.15
C ARG A 162 -37.10 -17.06 19.25
N VAL A 163 -36.42 -17.05 20.39
CA VAL A 163 -35.35 -18.02 20.67
C VAL A 163 -35.95 -19.41 20.77
N HIS A 164 -35.49 -20.32 19.91
CA HIS A 164 -35.91 -21.72 19.89
C HIS A 164 -35.05 -22.58 20.81
N ARG A 165 -33.74 -22.34 20.84
CA ARG A 165 -32.78 -23.09 21.64
C ARG A 165 -31.59 -22.21 22.00
N VAL A 166 -31.01 -22.42 23.19
CA VAL A 166 -29.76 -21.77 23.60
C VAL A 166 -28.69 -22.85 23.84
N ALA A 167 -27.49 -22.62 23.29
CA ALA A 167 -26.34 -23.50 23.42
C ALA A 167 -25.10 -22.64 23.76
N GLY A 168 -24.86 -22.44 25.06
CA GLY A 168 -23.77 -21.60 25.54
C GLY A 168 -24.01 -20.12 25.22
N ASP A 169 -23.07 -19.54 24.47
CA ASP A 169 -23.07 -18.18 23.93
C ASP A 169 -23.86 -18.03 22.62
N VAL A 170 -24.34 -19.14 22.04
CA VAL A 170 -25.12 -19.12 20.80
C VAL A 170 -26.59 -19.43 21.06
N ALA A 171 -27.48 -18.62 20.51
CA ALA A 171 -28.93 -18.81 20.51
C ALA A 171 -29.46 -19.05 19.09
N GLU A 172 -30.19 -20.15 18.90
CA GLU A 172 -30.89 -20.47 17.66
C GLU A 172 -32.28 -19.82 17.70
N VAL A 173 -32.59 -18.98 16.72
CA VAL A 173 -33.84 -18.22 16.64
C VAL A 173 -34.71 -18.78 15.52
N MET A 174 -35.98 -18.97 15.84
CA MET A 174 -37.04 -19.26 14.88
C MET A 174 -37.66 -17.94 14.43
N LEU A 175 -37.60 -17.66 13.13
CA LEU A 175 -38.13 -16.43 12.55
C LEU A 175 -39.67 -16.45 12.47
N LEU A 176 -40.29 -15.27 12.51
CA LEU A 176 -41.75 -15.14 12.33
C LEU A 176 -42.25 -15.67 10.99
N VAL A 177 -41.40 -15.68 9.97
CA VAL A 177 -41.72 -16.18 8.62
C VAL A 177 -41.68 -17.71 8.51
N ASP A 178 -41.23 -18.41 9.55
CA ASP A 178 -41.24 -19.87 9.61
C ASP A 178 -42.68 -20.39 9.78
N ALA A 179 -43.03 -21.45 9.06
CA ALA A 179 -44.38 -22.04 9.12
C ALA A 179 -44.75 -22.59 10.51
N ARG A 180 -43.78 -22.82 11.40
CA ARG A 180 -43.99 -23.28 12.78
C ARG A 180 -43.99 -22.15 13.80
N SER A 181 -43.73 -20.91 13.39
CA SER A 181 -43.75 -19.78 14.29
C SER A 181 -45.19 -19.39 14.62
N THR A 182 -45.46 -19.18 15.90
CA THR A 182 -46.75 -18.70 16.40
C THR A 182 -46.48 -17.57 17.38
N VAL A 183 -47.17 -16.44 17.19
CA VAL A 183 -47.01 -15.25 18.03
C VAL A 183 -48.35 -14.61 18.31
N ASN A 184 -48.57 -14.28 19.59
CA ASN A 184 -49.77 -13.59 20.00
C ASN A 184 -49.70 -12.12 19.57
N VAL A 185 -50.71 -11.67 18.82
CA VAL A 185 -50.81 -10.29 18.38
C VAL A 185 -52.06 -9.62 18.94
N LYS A 186 -51.94 -8.34 19.28
CA LYS A 186 -53.06 -7.50 19.70
C LYS A 186 -53.26 -6.39 18.68
N VAL A 187 -54.39 -6.43 17.97
CA VAL A 187 -54.75 -5.38 17.01
C VAL A 187 -55.31 -4.18 17.77
N PHE A 188 -54.64 -3.03 17.69
CA PHE A 188 -55.19 -1.78 18.23
C PHE A 188 -56.25 -1.22 17.25
N GLY A 189 -57.46 -0.95 17.76
CA GLY A 189 -58.59 -0.42 16.98
C GLY A 189 -59.78 -1.37 16.81
N LYS A 190 -59.57 -2.69 16.96
CA LYS A 190 -60.64 -3.69 17.11
C LYS A 190 -60.17 -4.71 18.16
N ARG A 191 -60.91 -4.91 19.25
CA ARG A 191 -60.61 -5.92 20.29
C ARG A 191 -60.76 -7.33 19.71
N VAL A 192 -59.79 -7.78 18.94
CA VAL A 192 -59.64 -9.15 18.47
C VAL A 192 -58.22 -9.59 18.80
N ILE A 193 -58.09 -10.65 19.60
CA ILE A 193 -56.82 -11.31 19.90
C ILE A 193 -56.79 -12.54 18.98
N GLY A 194 -55.75 -12.65 18.16
CA GLY A 194 -55.50 -13.79 17.29
C GLY A 194 -54.28 -14.58 17.77
N THR A 195 -54.24 -15.86 17.41
CA THR A 195 -53.13 -16.78 17.70
C THR A 195 -52.44 -17.16 16.40
#